data_AF-C7N7K0-F1
#
_entry.id   AF-C7N7K0-F1
#
_cell.length_a   1.000
_cell.length_b   1.000
_cell.length_c   1.000
_cell.angle_alpha   90.00
_cell.angle_beta   90.00
_cell.angle_gamma   90.00
#
_symmetry.space_group_name_H-M   'P 1'
#
loop_
_entity.id
_entity.type
_entity.pdbx_description
1 polymer ?
#
loop_
_entity_poly.entity_id
_entity_poly.type
_entity_poly.pdbx_seq_one_letter_code
_entity_poly.pdbx_strand_id
1 'polypeptide(L)' 'MMRAMLDELRGAGYARASLSVQKENPALRLYKRLGFRIVGNGADETEWLMIIELD' A
#
# COMPACT_ATOMS: atom_id res chain seq x y z
N MET A 1 5.35 -10.23 -8.27
CA MET A 1 6.10 -9.89 -7.04
C MET A 1 5.18 -9.38 -5.93
N MET A 2 4.64 -8.15 -6.00
CA MET A 2 3.89 -7.55 -4.87
C MET A 2 2.64 -8.34 -4.46
N ARG A 3 1.92 -8.94 -5.41
CA ARG A 3 0.76 -9.79 -5.07
C ARG A 3 1.13 -11.00 -4.23
N ALA A 4 2.22 -11.69 -4.57
CA ALA A 4 2.72 -12.82 -3.79
C ALA A 4 3.15 -12.41 -2.38
N MET A 5 3.77 -11.24 -2.23
CA MET A 5 4.08 -10.66 -0.91
C MET A 5 2.80 -10.39 -0.09
N LEU A 6 1.76 -9.84 -0.71
CA LEU A 6 0.49 -9.61 -0.02
C LEU A 6 -0.18 -10.93 0.37
N ASP A 7 -0.12 -11.94 -0.49
CA ASP A 7 -0.68 -13.27 -0.21
C ASP A 7 0.06 -13.96 0.95
N GLU A 8 1.39 -13.80 1.04
CA GLU A 8 2.18 -14.25 2.18
C GLU A 8 1.74 -13.56 3.48
N LEU A 9 1.52 -12.24 3.45
CA LEU A 9 1.05 -11.50 4.62
C LEU A 9 -0.36 -11.93 5.04
N ARG A 10 -1.25 -12.25 4.09
CA ARG A 10 -2.57 -12.84 4.39
C ARG A 10 -2.41 -14.21 5.06
N GLY A 11 -1.58 -15.07 4.50
CA GLY A 11 -1.32 -16.41 5.04
C GLY A 11 -0.72 -16.38 6.45
N ALA A 12 0.06 -15.35 6.77
CA ALA A 12 0.61 -15.12 8.10
C ALA A 12 -0.37 -14.47 9.10
N GLY A 13 -1.59 -14.13 8.68
CA GLY A 13 -2.64 -13.59 9.55
C GLY A 13 -2.52 -12.09 9.86
N TYR A 14 -1.80 -11.31 9.04
CA TYR A 14 -1.78 -9.86 9.19
C TYR A 14 -3.09 -9.24 8.69
N ALA A 15 -3.68 -8.34 9.48
CA ALA A 15 -4.94 -7.67 9.12
C ALA A 15 -4.77 -6.63 7.99
N ARG A 16 -3.59 -6.01 7.89
CA ARG A 16 -3.34 -4.93 6.93
C ARG A 16 -1.86 -4.76 6.63
N ALA A 17 -1.58 -4.13 5.50
CA ALA A 17 -0.26 -3.65 5.13
C ALA A 17 -0.32 -2.17 4.73
N SER A 18 0.78 -1.45 4.94
CA SER A 18 0.93 -0.07 4.52
C SER A 18 2.17 0.14 3.66
N LEU A 19 2.16 1.21 2.87
CA LEU A 19 3.34 1.71 2.15
C LEU A 19 3.30 3.24 2.10
N SER A 20 4.47 3.85 2.14
CA SER A 20 4.66 5.26 1.76
C SER A 20 5.10 5.33 0.30
N VAL A 21 4.51 6.25 -0.45
CA VAL A 21 4.86 6.45 -1.87
C VAL A 21 4.86 7.93 -2.19
N GLN A 22 5.88 8.41 -2.89
CA GLN A 22 5.91 9.79 -3.38
C GLN A 22 4.66 10.12 -4.20
N LYS A 23 4.13 11.34 -4.05
CA LYS A 23 2.92 11.80 -4.75
C LYS A 23 3.12 11.82 -6.27
N GLU A 24 4.36 12.02 -6.70
CA GLU A 24 4.81 12.05 -8.09
C GLU A 24 5.11 10.66 -8.65
N ASN A 25 5.05 9.60 -7.83
CA ASN A 25 5.42 8.26 -8.26
C ASN A 25 4.43 7.73 -9.31
N PRO A 26 4.89 7.34 -10.53
CA PRO A 26 4.02 6.86 -11.60
C PRO A 26 3.29 5.54 -11.25
N ALA A 27 3.83 4.77 -10.30
CA ALA A 27 3.22 3.53 -9.82
C ALA A 27 2.03 3.74 -8.88
N LEU A 28 1.62 4.99 -8.57
CA LEU A 28 0.45 5.24 -7.72
C LEU A 28 -0.81 4.52 -8.22
N ARG A 29 -0.99 4.42 -9.54
CA ARG A 29 -2.09 3.69 -10.17
C ARG A 29 -2.01 2.17 -9.97
N LEU A 30 -0.80 1.61 -9.87
CA LEU A 30 -0.59 0.20 -9.56
C LEU A 30 -1.07 -0.10 -8.14
N TYR A 31 -0.65 0.69 -7.15
CA TYR A 31 -1.05 0.47 -5.75
C TYR A 31 -2.56 0.58 -5.56
N LYS A 32 -3.20 1.60 -6.17
CA LYS A 32 -4.67 1.71 -6.19
C LYS A 32 -5.34 0.47 -6.79
N ARG A 33 -4.83 -0.06 -7.91
CA ARG A 33 -5.36 -1.27 -8.56
C ARG A 33 -5.18 -2.53 -7.71
N LEU A 34 -4.12 -2.60 -6.91
CA LEU A 34 -3.89 -3.70 -5.98
C LEU A 34 -4.85 -3.68 -4.79
N GLY A 35 -5.53 -2.56 -4.52
CA GLY A 35 -6.47 -2.38 -3.42
C GLY A 35 -5.99 -1.42 -2.33
N PHE A 36 -4.81 -0.81 -2.49
CA PHE A 36 -4.34 0.19 -1.54
C PHE A 36 -5.15 1.50 -1.65
N ARG A 37 -5.53 2.07 -0.51
CA ARG A 37 -6.21 3.35 -0.36
C ARG A 37 -5.30 4.36 0.34
N ILE A 38 -5.31 5.62 -0.12
CA ILE A 38 -4.60 6.72 0.55
C ILE A 38 -5.33 7.04 1.85
N VAL A 39 -4.58 7.19 2.95
CA VAL A 39 -5.12 7.54 4.27
C VAL A 39 -4.55 8.84 4.85
N GLY A 40 -3.54 9.42 4.21
CA GLY A 40 -2.93 10.67 4.63
C GLY A 40 -1.56 10.88 3.98
N ASN A 41 -0.82 11.87 4.49
CA ASN A 41 0.57 12.06 4.12
C ASN A 41 1.46 10.97 4.76
N GLY A 42 2.59 10.68 4.11
CA GLY A 42 3.61 9.72 4.57
C GLY A 42 4.57 10.33 5.60
N ALA A 43 5.87 10.15 5.39
CA ALA A 43 6.89 10.75 6.27
C ALA A 43 6.86 12.29 6.23
N ASP A 44 6.51 12.85 5.07
CA ASP A 44 6.30 14.28 4.85
C ASP A 44 5.17 14.52 3.84
N GLU A 45 4.94 15.80 3.49
CA GLU A 45 3.87 16.22 2.56
C GLU A 45 4.10 15.81 1.10
N THR A 46 5.26 15.25 0.74
CA THR A 46 5.57 14.77 -0.61
C THR A 46 5.21 13.30 -0.81
N GLU A 47 4.74 12.62 0.24
CA GLU A 47 4.38 11.21 0.21
C GLU A 47 2.90 10.98 0.55
N TRP A 48 2.31 9.95 -0.04
CA TRP A 48 1.08 9.34 0.42
C TRP A 48 1.39 8.16 1.32
N LEU A 49 0.74 8.10 2.50
CA LEU A 49 0.57 6.87 3.24
C LEU A 49 -0.64 6.12 2.66
N MET A 50 -0.41 4.90 2.21
CA MET A 50 -1.45 4.03 1.67
C MET A 50 -1.59 2.74 2.49
N ILE A 51 -2.81 2.23 2.62
CA ILE A 51 -3.15 1.01 3.37
C ILE A 51 -3.95 0.06 2.49
N ILE A 52 -3.73 -1.24 2.63
CA ILE A 52 -4.60 -2.31 2.11
C ILE A 52 -5.02 -3.20 3.27
N GLU A 53 -6.32 -3.54 3.34
CA GLU A 53 -6.81 -4.58 4.26
C GLU A 53 -6.50 -5.96 3.65
N LEU A 54 -6.09 -6.89 4.49
CA LEU A 54 -5.63 -8.23 4.09
C LEU A 54 -6.62 -9.33 4.49
N ASP A 55 -7.67 -8.97 5.23
CA ASP A 55 -8.80 -9.81 5.66
C ASP A 55 -9.53 -10.52 4.50
#